data_AF-A0A380E3K6-F1
#
_entry.id   AF-A0A380E3K6-F1
#
_cell.length_a   1.000
_cell.length_b   1.000
_cell.length_c   1.000
_cell.angle_alpha   90.00
_cell.angle_beta   90.00
_cell.angle_gamma   90.00
#
_symmetry.space_group_name_H-M   'P 1'
#
loop_
_entity.id
_entity.type
_entity.pdbx_description
1 polymer ?
#
loop_
_entity_poly.entity_id
_entity_poly.type
_entity_poly.pdbx_seq_one_letter_code
_entity_poly.pdbx_strand_id
1 'polypeptide(L)'
;MITTTEQIDDIVNRSIRQTMTRSINTVLTVIVVVVAILFFGAPTIFNFTLALFIGLISGVFSSIFIAVPLWGMMKKRQLKKSPKHKLVVYKEKKSNDEKILV
;
A
#
# COMPACT_ATOMS: atom_id res chain seq x y z
N MET A 1 15.19 12.68 12.11
CA MET A 1 16.40 12.59 11.27
C MET A 1 16.61 11.12 11.02
N ILE A 2 16.44 10.67 9.78
CA ILE A 2 16.69 9.28 9.45
C ILE A 2 18.16 9.12 9.05
N THR A 3 18.90 8.38 9.86
CA THR A 3 20.36 8.20 9.71
C THR A 3 20.69 6.76 9.29
N THR A 4 19.75 5.83 9.45
CA THR A 4 19.93 4.40 9.21
C THR A 4 18.84 3.82 8.33
N THR A 5 19.22 2.79 7.55
CA THR A 5 18.30 2.01 6.71
C THR A 5 17.13 1.41 7.49
N GLU A 6 17.33 1.08 8.76
CA GLU A 6 16.28 0.57 9.66
C GLU A 6 15.10 1.54 9.81
N GLN A 7 15.34 2.85 9.85
CA GLN A 7 14.25 3.82 10.00
C GLN A 7 13.44 3.97 8.71
N ILE A 8 14.03 3.70 7.55
CA ILE A 8 13.28 3.62 6.29
C ILE A 8 12.42 2.36 6.28
N ASP A 9 12.98 1.23 6.69
CA ASP A 9 12.28 -0.04 6.72
C ASP A 9 11.12 -0.02 7.75
N ASP A 10 11.26 0.67 8.89
CA ASP A 10 10.18 0.86 9.88
C ASP A 10 9.04 1.75 9.35
N ILE A 11 9.35 2.87 8.71
CA ILE A 11 8.35 3.74 8.07
C ILE A 11 7.60 2.96 6.99
N VAL A 12 8.33 2.23 6.14
CA VAL A 12 7.74 1.40 5.09
C VAL A 12 6.81 0.34 5.68
N ASN A 13 7.26 -0.40 6.68
CA ASN A 13 6.46 -1.44 7.34
C ASN A 13 5.19 -0.86 7.99
N ARG A 14 5.31 0.29 8.68
CA ARG A 14 4.15 0.97 9.28
C ARG A 14 3.15 1.45 8.22
N SER A 15 3.63 2.07 7.14
CA SER A 15 2.80 2.54 6.02
C SER A 15 2.13 1.39 5.27
N ILE A 16 2.83 0.26 5.08
CA ILE A 16 2.23 -0.95 4.50
C ILE A 16 1.09 -1.42 5.40
N ARG A 17 1.33 -1.64 6.70
CA ARG A 17 0.30 -2.18 7.61
C ARG A 17 -0.95 -1.30 7.67
N GLN A 18 -0.77 0.01 7.72
CA GLN A 18 -1.88 0.98 7.74
C GLN A 18 -2.68 0.92 6.44
N THR A 19 -2.01 0.95 5.29
CA THR A 19 -2.67 0.99 3.97
C THR A 19 -3.27 -0.36 3.63
N MET A 20 -2.58 -1.46 3.97
CA MET A 20 -2.98 -2.81 3.61
C MET A 20 -4.28 -3.22 4.28
N THR A 21 -4.55 -2.79 5.52
CA THR A 21 -5.84 -3.01 6.18
C THR A 21 -6.99 -2.37 5.39
N ARG A 22 -6.83 -1.12 4.94
CA ARG A 22 -7.83 -0.44 4.11
C ARG A 22 -7.95 -1.12 2.74
N SER A 23 -6.82 -1.41 2.10
CA SER A 23 -6.80 -2.07 0.78
C SER A 23 -7.48 -3.43 0.82
N ILE A 24 -7.18 -4.30 1.81
CA ILE A 24 -7.85 -5.59 1.97
C ILE A 24 -9.36 -5.40 2.09
N ASN A 25 -9.81 -4.50 2.96
CA ASN A 25 -11.24 -4.29 3.18
C ASN A 25 -11.94 -3.87 1.88
N THR A 26 -11.36 -2.93 1.13
CA THR A 26 -11.91 -2.52 -0.17
C THR A 26 -11.90 -3.67 -1.18
N VAL A 27 -10.80 -4.41 -1.30
CA VAL A 27 -10.65 -5.51 -2.27
C VAL A 27 -11.62 -6.65 -1.94
N LEU A 28 -11.79 -6.98 -0.67
CA LEU A 28 -12.75 -7.97 -0.21
C LEU A 28 -14.18 -7.57 -0.58
N THR A 29 -14.56 -6.31 -0.34
CA THR A 29 -15.89 -5.82 -0.75
C THR A 29 -16.10 -5.86 -2.26
N VAL A 30 -15.09 -5.50 -3.06
CA VAL A 30 -15.18 -5.58 -4.53
C VAL A 30 -15.27 -7.04 -4.99
N ILE A 31 -14.50 -7.95 -4.41
CA ILE A 31 -14.57 -9.38 -4.73
C ILE A 31 -15.97 -9.93 -4.46
N VAL A 32 -16.59 -9.58 -3.32
CA VAL A 32 -17.97 -9.99 -3.01
C VAL A 32 -18.95 -9.51 -4.08
N VAL A 33 -18.85 -8.24 -4.49
CA VAL A 33 -19.71 -7.67 -5.53
C VAL A 33 -19.48 -8.35 -6.88
N VAL A 34 -18.22 -8.56 -7.27
CA VAL A 34 -17.84 -9.20 -8.53
C VAL A 34 -18.34 -10.65 -8.57
N VAL A 35 -18.19 -11.40 -7.49
CA VAL A 35 -18.72 -12.75 -7.36
C VAL A 35 -20.24 -12.77 -7.47
N ALA A 36 -20.94 -11.86 -6.78
CA ALA A 36 -22.40 -11.74 -6.91
C ALA A 36 -22.82 -11.46 -8.36
N ILE A 37 -22.11 -10.60 -9.08
CA ILE A 37 -22.40 -10.32 -10.50
C ILE A 37 -22.07 -11.52 -11.40
N LEU A 38 -21.04 -12.31 -11.11
CA LEU A 38 -20.74 -13.51 -11.90
C LEU A 38 -21.83 -14.58 -11.78
N PHE A 39 -22.49 -14.70 -10.62
CA PHE A 39 -23.57 -15.67 -10.39
C PHE A 39 -24.96 -15.15 -10.75
N PHE A 40 -25.27 -13.88 -10.46
CA PHE A 40 -26.61 -13.28 -10.65
C PHE A 40 -26.69 -12.29 -11.82
N GLY A 41 -25.57 -11.95 -12.46
CA GLY A 41 -25.51 -10.98 -13.53
C GLY A 41 -25.93 -11.52 -14.90
N ALA A 42 -26.26 -10.60 -15.80
CA ALA A 42 -26.66 -10.94 -17.17
C ALA A 42 -25.47 -11.46 -18.01
N PRO A 43 -25.69 -12.33 -19.01
CA PRO A 43 -24.64 -12.88 -19.86
C PRO A 43 -23.79 -11.81 -20.56
N THR A 44 -24.39 -10.67 -20.91
CA THR A 44 -23.73 -9.55 -21.59
C THR A 44 -22.61 -8.92 -20.76
N ILE A 45 -22.74 -8.88 -19.42
CA ILE A 45 -21.73 -8.27 -18.52
C ILE A 45 -20.72 -9.29 -17.98
N PHE A 46 -20.97 -10.58 -18.17
CA PHE A 46 -20.13 -11.65 -17.63
C PHE A 46 -18.65 -11.51 -18.06
N ASN A 47 -18.41 -11.34 -19.36
CA ASN A 47 -17.05 -11.19 -19.89
C ASN A 47 -16.34 -9.93 -19.36
N PHE A 48 -17.09 -8.84 -19.17
CA PHE A 48 -16.57 -7.61 -18.60
C PHE A 48 -16.22 -7.76 -17.12
N THR A 49 -17.11 -8.37 -16.33
CA THR A 49 -16.88 -8.62 -14.90
C THR A 49 -15.73 -9.59 -14.68
N LEU A 50 -15.56 -10.58 -15.56
CA LEU A 50 -14.43 -11.51 -15.51
C LEU A 50 -13.10 -10.79 -15.78
N ALA A 51 -13.06 -9.88 -16.76
CA ALA A 51 -11.89 -9.02 -16.99
C ALA A 51 -11.60 -8.09 -15.79
N LEU A 52 -12.64 -7.51 -15.18
CA LEU A 52 -12.50 -6.69 -13.97
C LEU A 52 -11.95 -7.49 -12.79
N PHE A 53 -12.39 -8.74 -12.60
CA PHE A 53 -11.90 -9.60 -11.54
C PHE A 53 -10.40 -9.87 -11.65
N ILE A 54 -9.95 -10.24 -12.85
CA ILE A 54 -8.53 -10.50 -13.13
C ILE A 54 -7.70 -9.23 -12.98
N GLY A 55 -8.21 -8.10 -13.49
CA GLY A 55 -7.57 -6.79 -13.37
C GLY A 55 -7.44 -6.32 -11.92
N LEU A 56 -8.47 -6.53 -11.09
CA LEU A 56 -8.46 -6.21 -9.67
C LEU A 56 -7.36 -6.98 -8.94
N ILE A 57 -7.33 -8.31 -9.12
CA ILE A 57 -6.32 -9.18 -8.48
C ILE A 57 -4.92 -8.73 -8.89
N SER A 58 -4.66 -8.62 -10.19
CA SER A 58 -3.36 -8.18 -10.71
C SER A 58 -2.94 -6.81 -10.18
N GLY A 59 -3.86 -5.84 -10.16
CA GLY A 59 -3.59 -4.47 -9.74
C GLY A 59 -3.24 -4.35 -8.25
N VAL A 60 -3.97 -5.05 -7.38
CA VAL A 60 -3.76 -5.01 -5.93
C VAL A 60 -2.43 -5.66 -5.56
N PHE A 61 -2.15 -6.84 -6.13
CA PHE A 61 -0.88 -7.54 -5.89
C PHE A 61 0.30 -6.74 -6.43
N SER A 62 0.21 -6.21 -7.66
CA SER A 62 1.27 -5.41 -8.27
C SER A 62 1.57 -4.14 -7.46
N SER A 63 0.54 -3.41 -7.03
CA SER A 63 0.74 -2.16 -6.30
C SER A 63 1.45 -2.36 -4.95
N ILE A 64 1.04 -3.34 -4.15
CA ILE A 64 1.61 -3.56 -2.81
C ILE A 64 3.01 -4.18 -2.89
N PHE A 65 3.19 -5.19 -3.75
CA PHE A 65 4.44 -5.96 -3.79
C PHE A 65 5.52 -5.35 -4.68
N ILE A 66 5.18 -4.52 -5.68
CA ILE A 66 6.18 -3.93 -6.59
C ILE A 66 6.47 -2.48 -6.21
N ALA A 67 5.46 -1.64 -5.96
CA ALA A 67 5.68 -0.22 -5.72
C ALA A 67 6.43 0.05 -4.41
N VAL A 68 6.14 -0.71 -3.36
CA VAL A 68 6.75 -0.51 -2.04
C VAL A 68 8.25 -0.84 -2.00
N PRO A 69 8.73 -2.01 -2.44
CA PRO A 69 10.16 -2.27 -2.49
C PRO A 69 10.87 -1.41 -3.53
N LEU A 70 10.21 -1.04 -4.63
CA LEU A 70 10.77 -0.11 -5.62
C LEU A 70 11.09 1.25 -4.96
N TRP A 71 10.15 1.80 -4.18
CA TRP A 71 10.38 3.03 -3.42
C TRP A 71 11.53 2.89 -2.41
N GLY A 72 11.57 1.77 -1.67
CA GLY A 72 12.65 1.46 -0.73
C GLY A 72 14.02 1.41 -1.41
N MET A 73 14.13 0.76 -2.58
CA MET A 73 15.35 0.72 -3.38
C MET A 73 15.77 2.10 -3.88
N MET A 74 14.82 2.91 -4.38
CA MET A 74 15.10 4.28 -4.81
C MET A 74 15.63 5.12 -3.64
N LYS A 75 15.05 4.99 -2.45
CA LYS A 75 15.50 5.72 -1.26
C LYS A 75 16.89 5.27 -0.79
N LYS A 76 17.16 3.95 -0.79
CA LYS A 76 18.49 3.38 -0.48
C LYS A 76 19.56 3.85 -1.49
N ARG A 77 19.22 3.97 -2.79
CA ARG A 77 20.13 4.52 -3.82
C ARG A 77 20.39 6.03 -3.65
N GLN A 78 19.38 6.80 -3.26
CA GLN A 78 19.55 8.24 -2.96
C GLN A 78 20.46 8.47 -1.74
N LEU A 79 20.36 7.62 -0.71
CA LEU A 79 21.26 7.66 0.45
C LEU A 79 22.72 7.37 0.06
N LYS A 80 22.97 6.43 -0.86
CA LYS A 80 24.33 6.03 -1.27
C LYS A 80 25.04 7.08 -2.14
N LYS A 81 24.31 7.94 -2.88
CA LYS A 81 24.87 8.94 -3.80
C LYS A 81 25.14 10.32 -3.20
N SER A 82 24.73 10.60 -1.96
CA SER A 82 24.94 11.92 -1.33
C SER A 82 25.49 11.81 0.09
N PRO A 83 26.83 11.74 0.26
CA PRO A 83 27.47 11.63 1.58
C PRO A 83 27.39 12.90 2.47
N LYS A 84 26.77 13.99 2.02
CA LYS A 84 26.72 15.27 2.77
C LYS A 84 25.34 15.97 2.88
N HIS A 85 24.24 15.40 2.40
CA HIS A 85 22.92 16.04 2.56
C HIS A 85 22.01 15.20 3.45
N LYS A 86 21.83 15.66 4.69
CA LYS A 86 20.81 15.20 5.63
C LYS A 86 19.47 15.18 4.89
N LEU A 87 18.92 14.01 4.58
CA LEU A 87 17.60 13.93 3.97
C LEU A 87 16.58 14.51 4.97
N VAL A 88 16.09 15.71 4.69
CA VAL A 88 15.02 16.36 5.45
C VAL A 88 13.75 15.58 5.16
N VAL A 89 13.56 14.49 5.88
CA VAL A 89 12.23 13.90 6.02
C VAL A 89 11.47 14.82 6.95
N TYR A 90 10.44 15.47 6.40
CA TYR A 90 9.42 16.15 7.18
C TYR A 90 8.93 15.13 8.22
N LYS A 91 9.30 15.31 9.50
CA LYS A 91 8.66 14.56 10.57
C LYS A 91 7.21 14.99 10.53
N GLU A 92 6.32 14.14 10.03
CA GLU A 92 4.94 14.24 10.48
C GLU A 92 4.98 14.09 12.00
N LYS A 93 4.47 15.13 12.65
CA LYS A 93 4.37 15.28 14.09
C LYS A 93 3.75 14.00 14.64
N LYS A 94 4.46 13.34 15.56
CA LYS A 94 4.00 12.17 16.31
C LYS A 94 2.55 12.42 16.72
N SER A 95 1.57 11.76 16.09
CA SER A 95 0.20 11.77 16.59
C SER A 95 0.29 11.13 17.95
N ASN A 96 0.01 11.97 18.92
CA ASN A 96 0.27 11.80 20.32
C ASN A 96 -0.50 10.59 20.83
N ASP A 97 0.20 9.50 21.11
CA ASP A 97 -0.20 8.49 22.09
C ASP A 97 -0.20 9.11 23.50
N GLU A 98 -0.99 10.16 23.72
CA GLU A 98 -1.24 10.66 25.07
C GLU A 98 -2.69 11.11 25.19
N LYS A 99 -3.34 10.55 26.21
CA LYS A 99 -4.61 10.97 26.82
C LYS A 99 -5.85 10.55 26.04
N ILE A 100 -6.38 9.34 26.30
CA ILE A 100 -7.61 9.10 27.09
C ILE A 100 -7.56 7.65 27.61
N LEU A 101 -6.73 7.42 28.64
CA LEU A 101 -7.15 6.59 29.76
C LEU A 101 -7.68 7.59 30.78
N VAL A 102 -8.96 7.93 30.68
CA VAL A 102 -9.86 8.29 31.78
C VAL A 102 -11.24 7.78 31.39
#